data_AF-A0A947KPD7-F1
#
_entry.id   AF-A0A947KPD7-F1
#
_cell.length_a   1.000
_cell.length_b   1.000
_cell.length_c   1.000
_cell.angle_alpha   90.00
_cell.angle_beta   90.00
_cell.angle_gamma   90.00
#
_symmetry.space_group_name_H-M   'P 1'
#
loop_
_entity.id
_entity.type
_entity.pdbx_description
1 polymer ?
#
loop_
_entity_poly.entity_id
_entity_poly.type
_entity_poly.pdbx_seq_one_letter_code
_entity_poly.pdbx_strand_id
1 'polypeptide(L)'
;MKEIVVISGKGGTGKTSLTASFAVLGAQDVIVADCDVDAADMHLLLEPDFKAAENFYSGFIAKIDQEACNRCGKCVDVCRFDAIPVIDDHYIVQPLDCEGCGYCARICPVDAIKMEEQNVGDWYISTIKTGSTMVHARLGIGAENSGKLVAKVKNEAKRIADEQQKDLVLVDGSPGIGCPVVSSLSGASF
;
A
#
# COMPACT_ATOMS: atom_id res chain seq x y z
N MET A 1 16.04 4.58 19.23
CA MET A 1 16.20 4.28 17.80
C MET A 1 16.08 5.56 16.97
N LYS A 2 16.94 5.73 15.97
CA LYS A 2 16.94 6.85 15.02
C LYS A 2 16.31 6.40 13.71
N GLU A 3 15.50 7.26 13.11
CA GLU A 3 14.91 7.05 11.79
C GLU A 3 15.49 8.08 10.82
N ILE A 4 16.15 7.61 9.76
CA ILE A 4 16.65 8.45 8.68
C ILE A 4 15.78 8.19 7.45
N VAL A 5 15.06 9.20 7.01
CA VAL A 5 14.20 9.10 5.82
C VAL A 5 14.86 9.80 4.64
N VAL A 6 15.19 9.03 3.62
CA VAL A 6 15.68 9.58 2.34
C VAL A 6 14.46 9.85 1.47
N ILE A 7 14.25 11.11 1.09
CA ILE A 7 13.13 11.54 0.24
C ILE A 7 13.59 12.44 -0.89
N SER A 8 12.83 12.44 -1.99
CA SER A 8 13.11 13.27 -3.15
C SER A 8 11.84 13.63 -3.93
N GLY A 9 12.00 14.51 -4.93
CA GLY A 9 10.98 14.71 -5.95
C GLY A 9 10.81 13.49 -6.86
N LYS A 10 9.75 13.51 -7.67
CA LYS A 10 9.53 12.52 -8.74
C LYS A 10 10.59 12.70 -9.86
N GLY A 11 10.90 11.62 -10.59
CA GLY A 11 11.74 11.70 -11.80
C GLY A 11 13.15 11.10 -11.71
N GLY A 12 13.36 10.07 -10.87
CA GLY A 12 14.60 9.29 -10.92
C GLY A 12 15.84 9.99 -10.34
N THR A 13 15.69 10.63 -9.19
CA THR A 13 16.76 11.41 -8.53
C THR A 13 17.75 10.56 -7.72
N GLY A 14 17.72 9.23 -7.85
CA GLY A 14 18.67 8.31 -7.19
C GLY A 14 18.40 8.07 -5.69
N LYS A 15 17.21 8.39 -5.19
CA LYS A 15 16.79 8.19 -3.79
C LYS A 15 17.06 6.76 -3.31
N THR A 16 16.48 5.77 -3.98
CA THR A 16 16.63 4.34 -3.64
C THR A 16 18.08 3.88 -3.72
N SER A 17 18.86 4.37 -4.70
CA SER A 17 20.29 4.06 -4.81
C SER A 17 21.09 4.60 -3.62
N LEU A 18 20.76 5.80 -3.14
CA LEU A 18 21.40 6.40 -1.96
C LEU A 18 21.01 5.61 -0.70
N THR A 19 19.72 5.32 -0.51
CA THR A 19 19.23 4.54 0.63
C THR A 19 19.85 3.15 0.68
N ALA A 20 19.91 2.45 -0.46
CA ALA A 20 20.54 1.13 -0.57
C ALA A 20 22.06 1.20 -0.28
N SER A 21 22.73 2.26 -0.69
CA SER A 21 24.15 2.47 -0.37
C SER A 21 24.36 2.62 1.14
N PHE A 22 23.51 3.38 1.83
CA PHE A 22 23.54 3.45 3.30
C PHE A 22 23.19 2.12 3.96
N ALA A 23 22.25 1.36 3.41
CA ALA A 23 21.94 0.02 3.91
C ALA A 23 23.15 -0.93 3.81
N VAL A 24 23.89 -0.88 2.70
CA VAL A 24 25.13 -1.66 2.53
C VAL A 24 26.21 -1.23 3.52
N LEU A 25 26.39 0.08 3.73
CA LEU A 25 27.36 0.59 4.70
C LEU A 25 26.98 0.27 6.16
N GLY A 26 25.68 0.30 6.47
CA GLY A 26 25.15 -0.08 7.78
C GLY A 26 25.15 -1.60 8.03
N ALA A 27 25.39 -2.41 7.00
CA ALA A 27 25.48 -3.87 7.06
C ALA A 27 24.29 -4.49 7.83
N GLN A 28 24.56 -5.23 8.91
CA GLN A 28 23.56 -5.88 9.75
C GLN A 28 23.01 -4.97 10.85
N ASP A 29 23.54 -3.76 11.02
CA ASP A 29 23.21 -2.88 12.15
C ASP A 29 22.03 -1.94 11.87
N VAL A 30 21.44 -2.05 10.68
CA VAL A 30 20.35 -1.19 10.23
C VAL A 30 19.16 -2.00 9.76
N ILE A 31 17.95 -1.61 10.16
CA ILE A 31 16.73 -2.13 9.53
C ILE A 31 16.36 -1.22 8.37
N VAL A 32 15.94 -1.82 7.25
CA VAL A 32 15.57 -1.07 6.04
C VAL A 32 14.06 -1.10 5.88
N ALA A 33 13.47 0.03 5.53
CA ALA A 33 12.07 0.16 5.18
C ALA A 33 11.96 0.74 3.76
N ASP A 34 11.52 -0.07 2.78
CA ASP A 34 11.21 0.44 1.45
C ASP A 34 9.77 0.95 1.42
N CYS A 35 9.61 2.26 1.59
CA CYS A 35 8.34 2.96 1.59
C CYS A 35 7.96 3.48 0.19
N ASP A 36 8.73 3.17 -0.85
CA ASP A 36 8.39 3.50 -2.24
C ASP A 36 7.54 2.39 -2.88
N VAL A 37 6.34 2.18 -2.33
CA VAL A 37 5.50 1.01 -2.63
C VAL A 37 4.90 0.98 -4.04
N ASP A 38 4.95 2.12 -4.75
CA ASP A 38 4.50 2.27 -6.14
C ASP A 38 5.54 1.71 -7.13
N ALA A 39 6.82 1.91 -6.82
CA ALA A 39 7.96 1.55 -7.65
C ALA A 39 9.07 0.99 -6.75
N ALA A 40 8.73 -0.09 -6.04
CA ALA A 40 9.61 -0.73 -5.06
C ALA A 40 10.79 -1.41 -5.75
N ASP A 41 11.79 -0.64 -6.16
CA ASP A 41 12.96 -1.10 -6.92
C ASP A 41 14.11 -1.55 -6.01
N MET A 42 14.00 -1.34 -4.69
CA MET A 42 15.08 -1.63 -3.74
C MET A 42 15.46 -3.12 -3.74
N HIS A 43 14.50 -4.00 -4.07
CA HIS A 43 14.74 -5.44 -4.22
C HIS A 43 15.78 -5.77 -5.30
N LEU A 44 15.91 -4.95 -6.35
CA LEU A 44 16.91 -5.12 -7.41
C LEU A 44 18.34 -4.88 -6.89
N LEU A 45 18.48 -4.06 -5.84
CA LEU A 45 19.77 -3.67 -5.29
C LEU A 45 20.18 -4.52 -4.08
N LEU A 46 19.20 -4.96 -3.27
CA LEU A 46 19.45 -5.60 -1.98
C LEU A 46 19.16 -7.11 -1.96
N GLU A 47 18.65 -7.68 -3.05
CA GLU A 47 18.44 -9.13 -3.22
C GLU A 47 17.69 -9.79 -2.04
N PRO A 48 16.48 -9.29 -1.69
CA PRO A 48 15.69 -9.86 -0.60
C PRO A 48 15.22 -11.28 -0.92
N ASP A 49 15.07 -12.10 0.12
CA ASP A 49 14.66 -13.50 0.00
C ASP A 49 13.14 -13.74 -0.09
N PHE A 50 12.31 -12.71 0.11
CA PHE A 50 10.84 -12.76 0.01
C PHE A 50 10.16 -13.88 0.82
N LYS A 51 10.76 -14.35 1.92
CA LYS A 51 10.25 -15.52 2.67
C LYS A 51 8.92 -15.31 3.39
N ALA A 52 8.65 -14.09 3.84
CA ALA A 52 7.41 -13.76 4.56
C ALA A 52 6.65 -12.70 3.77
N ALA A 53 5.40 -13.01 3.43
CA ALA A 53 4.48 -12.15 2.69
C ALA A 53 3.10 -12.17 3.35
N GLU A 54 2.48 -11.00 3.45
CA GLU A 54 1.12 -10.85 3.94
C GLU A 54 0.35 -9.89 3.03
N ASN A 55 -0.92 -10.21 2.78
CA ASN A 55 -1.80 -9.32 2.03
C ASN A 55 -2.11 -8.06 2.85
N PHE A 56 -2.27 -6.94 2.16
CA PHE A 56 -2.66 -5.67 2.74
C PHE A 56 -4.02 -5.23 2.23
N TYR A 57 -4.98 -5.21 3.14
CA TYR A 57 -6.35 -4.77 2.85
C TYR A 57 -6.53 -3.31 3.24
N SER A 58 -7.06 -2.51 2.32
CA SER A 58 -7.40 -1.12 2.56
C SER A 58 -8.42 -0.63 1.55
N GLY A 59 -9.35 0.21 2.02
CA GLY A 59 -10.45 0.66 1.17
C GLY A 59 -11.50 -0.44 1.02
N PHE A 60 -12.58 -0.09 0.32
CA PHE A 60 -13.71 -0.97 0.12
C PHE A 60 -14.12 -0.95 -1.34
N ILE A 61 -14.71 -2.05 -1.80
CA ILE A 61 -15.36 -2.14 -3.10
C ILE A 61 -16.81 -2.57 -2.92
N ALA A 62 -17.71 -2.02 -3.73
CA ALA A 62 -19.09 -2.46 -3.73
C ALA A 62 -19.23 -3.78 -4.50
N LYS A 63 -20.10 -4.67 -4.02
CA LYS A 63 -20.45 -5.92 -4.69
C LYS A 63 -21.94 -6.14 -4.62
N ILE A 64 -22.54 -6.42 -5.78
CA ILE A 64 -23.97 -6.61 -5.93
C ILE A 64 -24.25 -8.11 -5.96
N ASP A 65 -25.04 -8.58 -4.99
CA ASP A 65 -25.65 -9.90 -4.97
C ASP A 65 -26.76 -9.94 -6.03
N GLN A 66 -26.51 -10.70 -7.10
CA GLN A 66 -27.43 -10.76 -8.25
C GLN A 66 -28.71 -11.55 -7.95
N GLU A 67 -28.70 -12.43 -6.94
CA GLU A 67 -29.90 -13.19 -6.55
C GLU A 67 -30.84 -12.33 -5.72
N ALA A 68 -30.30 -11.46 -4.86
CA ALA A 68 -31.08 -10.53 -4.05
C ALA A 68 -31.50 -9.25 -4.82
N CYS A 69 -30.80 -8.90 -5.90
CA CYS A 69 -31.02 -7.66 -6.64
C CYS A 69 -32.39 -7.65 -7.35
N ASN A 70 -33.26 -6.71 -6.98
CA ASN A 70 -34.56 -6.48 -7.63
C ASN A 70 -34.50 -5.58 -8.88
N ARG A 71 -33.28 -5.26 -9.33
CA ARG A 71 -32.99 -4.46 -10.52
C ARG A 71 -33.63 -3.06 -10.57
N CYS A 72 -33.74 -2.38 -9.43
CA CYS A 72 -34.39 -1.06 -9.37
C CYS A 72 -33.58 0.13 -9.90
N GLY A 73 -32.31 -0.04 -10.28
CA GLY A 73 -31.47 1.01 -10.90
C GLY A 73 -30.93 2.10 -9.97
N LYS A 74 -31.43 2.23 -8.73
CA LYS A 74 -31.02 3.31 -7.80
C LYS A 74 -29.52 3.40 -7.55
N CYS A 75 -28.81 2.27 -7.55
CA CYS A 75 -27.37 2.25 -7.37
C CYS A 75 -26.61 2.96 -8.50
N VAL A 76 -27.11 2.87 -9.73
CA VAL A 76 -26.55 3.53 -10.91
C VAL A 76 -26.81 5.03 -10.84
N ASP A 77 -28.05 5.44 -10.56
CA ASP A 77 -28.45 6.86 -10.49
C ASP A 77 -27.61 7.67 -9.50
N VAL A 78 -27.13 7.02 -8.44
CA VAL A 78 -26.35 7.68 -7.39
C VAL A 78 -24.84 7.54 -7.55
N CYS A 79 -24.37 6.68 -8.44
CA CYS A 79 -22.93 6.51 -8.67
C CYS A 79 -22.38 7.74 -9.39
N ARG A 80 -21.43 8.44 -8.76
CA ARG A 80 -20.78 9.62 -9.36
C ARG A 80 -19.57 9.28 -10.24
N PHE A 81 -19.20 8.00 -10.27
CA PHE A 81 -18.00 7.48 -10.93
C PHE A 81 -18.34 6.55 -12.10
N ASP A 82 -19.63 6.42 -12.44
CA ASP A 82 -20.13 5.53 -13.50
C ASP A 82 -19.66 4.07 -13.35
N ALA A 83 -19.31 3.67 -12.13
CA ALA A 83 -18.69 2.38 -11.81
C ALA A 83 -19.66 1.19 -11.83
N ILE A 84 -20.93 1.40 -12.21
CA ILE A 84 -21.97 0.35 -12.18
C ILE A 84 -22.67 0.25 -13.55
N PRO A 85 -21.99 -0.24 -14.60
CA PRO A 85 -22.62 -0.51 -15.88
C PRO A 85 -23.71 -1.58 -15.79
N VAL A 86 -24.62 -1.53 -16.75
CA VAL A 86 -25.63 -2.56 -16.99
C VAL A 86 -25.13 -3.48 -18.10
N ILE A 87 -24.94 -4.76 -17.80
CA ILE A 87 -24.49 -5.79 -18.74
C ILE A 87 -25.48 -6.95 -18.65
N ASP A 88 -26.09 -7.32 -19.78
CA ASP A 88 -27.10 -8.40 -19.86
C ASP A 88 -28.21 -8.27 -18.79
N ASP A 89 -28.76 -7.06 -18.62
CA ASP A 89 -29.75 -6.69 -17.60
C ASP A 89 -29.29 -6.87 -16.13
N HIS A 90 -28.00 -7.00 -15.88
CA HIS A 90 -27.40 -7.06 -14.54
C HIS A 90 -26.58 -5.80 -14.25
N TYR A 91 -26.65 -5.32 -13.01
CA TYR A 91 -25.81 -4.24 -12.52
C TYR A 91 -24.50 -4.82 -12.02
N ILE A 92 -23.39 -4.46 -12.66
CA ILE A 92 -22.06 -4.99 -12.38
C ILE A 92 -21.18 -3.85 -11.89
N VAL A 93 -20.55 -4.00 -10.73
CA VAL A 93 -19.57 -3.03 -10.24
C VAL A 93 -18.24 -3.24 -10.99
N GLN A 94 -17.72 -2.20 -11.61
CA GLN A 94 -16.38 -2.19 -12.20
C GLN A 94 -15.36 -1.82 -11.13
N PRO A 95 -14.43 -2.73 -10.76
CA PRO A 95 -13.52 -2.48 -9.66
C PRO A 95 -12.59 -1.28 -9.82
N LEU A 96 -12.12 -1.04 -11.04
CA LEU A 96 -11.17 0.06 -11.31
C LEU A 96 -11.82 1.44 -11.27
N ASP A 97 -13.14 1.51 -11.45
CA ASP A 97 -13.90 2.77 -11.43
C ASP A 97 -14.57 2.99 -10.06
N CYS A 98 -14.60 1.98 -9.19
CA CYS A 98 -15.33 2.03 -7.93
C CYS A 98 -14.50 2.67 -6.81
N GLU A 99 -14.86 3.88 -6.42
CA GLU A 99 -14.24 4.59 -5.28
C GLU A 99 -14.59 4.04 -3.89
N GLY A 100 -15.43 3.00 -3.79
CA GLY A 100 -15.74 2.41 -2.49
C GLY A 100 -16.56 3.28 -1.54
N CYS A 101 -17.18 4.38 -2.00
CA CYS A 101 -17.85 5.35 -1.15
C CYS A 101 -19.10 4.82 -0.40
N GLY A 102 -19.65 3.68 -0.85
CA GLY A 102 -20.74 2.97 -0.18
C GLY A 102 -22.13 3.57 -0.34
N TYR A 103 -22.30 4.62 -1.14
CA TYR A 103 -23.61 5.25 -1.31
C TYR A 103 -24.62 4.34 -2.04
N CYS A 104 -24.16 3.55 -3.02
CA CYS A 104 -24.96 2.52 -3.68
C CYS A 104 -25.52 1.48 -2.70
N ALA A 105 -24.72 1.06 -1.71
CA ALA A 105 -25.15 0.14 -0.68
C ALA A 105 -26.24 0.74 0.21
N ARG A 106 -26.08 2.00 0.63
CA ARG A 106 -27.05 2.69 1.50
C ARG A 106 -28.40 2.94 0.84
N ILE A 107 -28.44 3.12 -0.49
CA ILE A 107 -29.70 3.41 -1.21
C ILE A 107 -30.42 2.15 -1.69
N CYS A 108 -29.77 0.98 -1.60
CA CYS A 108 -30.35 -0.28 -2.08
C CYS A 108 -31.57 -0.65 -1.20
N PRO A 109 -32.79 -0.72 -1.77
CA PRO A 109 -33.99 -0.97 -0.98
C PRO A 109 -34.15 -2.43 -0.52
N VAL A 110 -33.29 -3.33 -1.01
CA VAL A 110 -33.31 -4.78 -0.74
C VAL A 110 -31.98 -5.27 -0.17
N ASP A 111 -31.10 -4.36 0.26
CA ASP A 111 -29.79 -4.67 0.87
C ASP A 111 -28.91 -5.64 0.05
N ALA A 112 -29.07 -5.64 -1.28
CA ALA A 112 -28.35 -6.53 -2.19
C ALA A 112 -26.89 -6.11 -2.44
N ILE A 113 -26.41 -5.01 -1.87
CA ILE A 113 -25.07 -4.49 -2.13
C ILE A 113 -24.26 -4.46 -0.85
N LYS A 114 -23.11 -5.14 -0.86
CA LYS A 114 -22.17 -5.20 0.26
C LYS A 114 -20.91 -4.42 -0.08
N MET A 115 -20.31 -3.83 0.96
CA MET A 115 -18.98 -3.23 0.87
C MET A 115 -17.98 -4.27 1.39
N GLU A 116 -17.09 -4.74 0.52
CA GLU A 116 -16.04 -5.72 0.86
C GLU A 116 -14.70 -5.00 0.93
N GLU A 117 -13.84 -5.35 1.89
CA GLU A 117 -12.48 -4.80 1.94
C GLU A 117 -11.69 -5.25 0.70
N GLN A 118 -10.93 -4.32 0.13
CA GLN A 118 -10.11 -4.59 -1.04
C GLN A 118 -8.68 -4.93 -0.62
N ASN A 119 -8.15 -6.03 -1.16
CA ASN A 119 -6.71 -6.27 -1.14
C ASN A 119 -6.05 -5.31 -2.14
N VAL A 120 -5.22 -4.40 -1.64
CA VAL A 120 -4.55 -3.37 -2.46
C VAL A 120 -3.06 -3.63 -2.63
N GLY A 121 -2.55 -4.75 -2.13
CA GLY A 121 -1.14 -5.12 -2.31
C GLY A 121 -0.66 -6.11 -1.28
N ASP A 122 0.64 -6.35 -1.29
CA ASP A 122 1.31 -7.24 -0.37
C ASP A 122 2.47 -6.51 0.30
N TRP A 123 2.78 -6.91 1.52
CA TRP A 123 3.98 -6.45 2.22
C TRP A 123 4.79 -7.65 2.71
N TYR A 124 6.08 -7.41 2.90
CA TYR A 124 7.08 -8.45 3.05
C TYR A 124 8.07 -8.09 4.15
N ILE A 125 8.54 -9.12 4.84
CA ILE A 125 9.74 -9.07 5.67
C ILE A 125 10.76 -9.98 5.01
N SER A 126 11.94 -9.45 4.70
CA SER A 126 12.94 -10.18 3.94
C SER A 126 14.32 -10.01 4.55
N THR A 127 15.10 -11.08 4.49
CA THR A 127 16.55 -10.97 4.70
C THR A 127 17.17 -10.46 3.40
N ILE A 128 18.00 -9.42 3.48
CA ILE A 128 18.71 -8.83 2.32
C ILE A 128 20.17 -9.28 2.28
N LYS A 129 20.86 -9.02 1.18
CA LYS A 129 22.25 -9.45 0.93
C LYS A 129 23.28 -9.02 1.98
N THR A 130 22.99 -7.98 2.76
CA THR A 130 23.84 -7.54 3.88
C THR A 130 23.70 -8.42 5.12
N GLY A 131 22.75 -9.36 5.12
CA GLY A 131 22.34 -10.14 6.28
C GLY A 131 21.38 -9.40 7.21
N SER A 132 20.94 -8.18 6.86
CA SER A 132 19.95 -7.44 7.63
C SER A 132 18.51 -7.75 7.19
N THR A 133 17.55 -7.13 7.88
CA THR A 133 16.12 -7.20 7.55
C THR A 133 15.68 -5.96 6.79
N MET A 134 14.90 -6.19 5.73
CA MET A 134 14.16 -5.16 5.00
C MET A 134 12.65 -5.45 5.10
N VAL A 135 11.89 -4.43 5.45
CA VAL A 135 10.44 -4.41 5.31
C VAL A 135 10.10 -3.63 4.06
N HIS A 136 9.29 -4.19 3.18
CA HIS A 136 8.95 -3.58 1.90
C HIS A 136 7.55 -4.00 1.48
N ALA A 137 6.98 -3.29 0.52
CA ALA A 137 5.65 -3.62 0.02
C ALA A 137 5.53 -3.30 -1.46
N ARG A 138 4.52 -3.91 -2.09
CA ARG A 138 4.17 -3.70 -3.47
C ARG A 138 2.66 -3.58 -3.59
N LEU A 139 2.20 -2.53 -4.25
CA LEU A 139 0.78 -2.36 -4.56
C LEU A 139 0.30 -3.37 -5.62
N GLY A 140 -0.98 -3.73 -5.50
CA GLY A 140 -1.70 -4.48 -6.51
C GLY A 140 -1.97 -3.62 -7.76
N ILE A 141 -2.26 -4.28 -8.88
CA ILE A 141 -2.59 -3.59 -10.13
C ILE A 141 -3.82 -2.71 -9.92
N GLY A 142 -3.72 -1.44 -10.31
CA GLY A 142 -4.83 -0.48 -10.20
C GLY A 142 -5.10 0.01 -8.78
N ALA A 143 -4.29 -0.38 -7.78
CA ALA A 143 -4.37 0.20 -6.45
C ALA A 143 -3.72 1.58 -6.42
N GLU A 144 -4.38 2.54 -5.79
CA GLU A 144 -3.79 3.86 -5.55
C GLU A 144 -2.76 3.82 -4.43
N ASN A 145 -1.80 4.76 -4.49
CA ASN A 145 -0.77 4.87 -3.48
C ASN A 145 -1.36 5.15 -2.09
N SER A 146 -1.14 4.23 -1.17
CA SER A 146 -1.73 4.23 0.16
C SER A 146 -0.72 4.66 1.21
N GLY A 147 -0.95 5.83 1.81
CA GLY A 147 -0.21 6.23 3.02
C GLY A 147 -0.34 5.21 4.17
N LYS A 148 -1.43 4.43 4.20
CA LYS A 148 -1.61 3.36 5.19
C LYS A 148 -0.63 2.20 4.96
N LEU A 149 -0.38 1.81 3.71
CA LEU A 149 0.60 0.76 3.39
C LEU A 149 2.01 1.22 3.75
N VAL A 150 2.36 2.46 3.41
CA VAL A 150 3.63 3.08 3.80
C VAL A 150 3.79 3.11 5.32
N ALA A 151 2.76 3.53 6.05
CA ALA A 151 2.79 3.53 7.51
C ALA A 151 2.93 2.10 8.08
N LYS A 152 2.30 1.09 7.47
CA LYS A 152 2.45 -0.32 7.86
C LYS A 152 3.90 -0.78 7.70
N VAL A 153 4.51 -0.57 6.53
CA VAL A 153 5.93 -0.90 6.27
C VAL A 153 6.84 -0.23 7.29
N LYS A 154 6.66 1.08 7.49
CA LYS A 154 7.48 1.85 8.42
C LYS A 154 7.32 1.39 9.87
N ASN A 155 6.10 1.13 10.33
CA ASN A 155 5.85 0.68 11.70
C ASN A 155 6.37 -0.73 11.97
N GLU A 156 6.25 -1.64 11.00
CA GLU A 156 6.84 -2.98 11.13
C GLU A 156 8.37 -2.94 11.15
N ALA A 157 9.00 -2.07 10.35
CA ALA A 157 10.44 -1.87 10.41
C ALA A 157 10.90 -1.39 11.79
N LYS A 158 10.17 -0.46 12.41
CA LYS A 158 10.43 -0.01 13.79
C LYS A 158 10.27 -1.14 14.80
N ARG A 159 9.17 -1.89 14.72
CA ARG A 159 8.92 -3.04 15.61
C ARG A 159 10.07 -4.05 15.54
N ILE A 160 10.50 -4.39 14.33
CA ILE A 160 11.61 -5.34 14.13
C ILE A 160 12.92 -4.77 14.64
N ALA A 161 13.17 -3.48 14.44
CA ALA A 161 14.36 -2.82 14.99
C ALA A 161 14.36 -2.84 16.52
N ASP A 162 13.22 -2.64 17.19
CA ASP A 162 13.11 -2.75 18.65
C ASP A 162 13.38 -4.20 19.12
N GLU A 163 12.79 -5.19 18.44
CA GLU A 163 12.97 -6.62 18.75
C GLU A 163 14.41 -7.09 18.56
N GLN A 164 15.09 -6.60 17.52
CA GLN A 164 16.48 -6.93 17.22
C GLN A 164 17.50 -5.99 17.89
N GLN A 165 17.03 -5.07 18.73
CA GLN A 165 17.84 -4.05 19.41
C GLN A 165 18.74 -3.25 18.45
N LYS A 166 18.18 -2.86 17.30
CA LYS A 166 18.85 -2.03 16.29
C LYS A 166 18.53 -0.56 16.53
N ASP A 167 19.58 0.26 16.53
CA ASP A 167 19.46 1.68 16.83
C ASP A 167 19.09 2.55 15.62
N LEU A 168 19.07 1.99 14.40
CA LEU A 168 18.89 2.74 13.16
C LEU A 168 17.91 2.04 12.20
N VAL A 169 16.91 2.80 11.76
CA VAL A 169 16.03 2.46 10.64
C VAL A 169 16.32 3.40 9.49
N LEU A 170 16.64 2.84 8.32
CA LEU A 170 16.80 3.56 7.07
C LEU A 170 15.51 3.42 6.25
N VAL A 171 14.91 4.53 5.86
CA VAL A 171 13.64 4.54 5.14
C VAL A 171 13.86 5.10 3.73
N ASP A 172 13.53 4.30 2.71
CA ASP A 172 13.41 4.78 1.34
C ASP A 172 12.02 5.42 1.18
N GLY A 173 11.92 6.73 1.40
CA GLY A 173 10.64 7.43 1.49
C GLY A 173 9.89 7.50 0.16
N SER A 174 8.56 7.57 0.20
CA SER A 174 7.76 7.76 -1.02
C SER A 174 8.01 9.15 -1.65
N PRO A 175 7.99 9.28 -2.98
CA PRO A 175 8.20 10.57 -3.66
C PRO A 175 6.94 11.44 -3.70
N GLY A 176 7.12 12.74 -3.93
CA GLY A 176 6.02 13.69 -4.21
C GLY A 176 5.51 14.44 -2.97
N ILE A 177 4.20 14.72 -2.92
CA ILE A 177 3.57 15.60 -1.91
C ILE A 177 2.31 15.02 -1.25
N GLY A 178 1.98 13.75 -1.51
CA GLY A 178 0.75 13.12 -1.02
C GLY A 178 0.86 12.50 0.37
N CYS A 179 -0.20 11.83 0.81
CA CYS A 179 -0.22 11.04 2.06
C CYS A 179 0.93 10.03 2.20
N PRO A 180 1.41 9.35 1.14
CA PRO A 180 2.57 8.44 1.22
C PRO A 180 3.85 9.13 1.73
N VAL A 181 4.11 10.36 1.28
CA VAL A 181 5.24 11.17 1.71
C VAL A 181 5.12 11.53 3.18
N VAL A 182 3.94 12.01 3.59
CA VAL A 182 3.66 12.34 5.00
C VAL A 182 3.83 11.11 5.88
N SER A 183 3.37 9.95 5.43
CA SER A 183 3.48 8.69 6.16
C SER A 183 4.95 8.22 6.29
N SER A 184 5.74 8.39 5.22
CA SER A 184 7.18 8.13 5.24
C SER A 184 7.92 9.02 6.24
N LEU A 185 7.55 10.31 6.31
CA LEU A 185 8.21 11.30 7.18
C LEU A 185 7.73 11.27 8.63
N SER A 186 6.52 10.80 8.89
CA SER A 186 5.91 10.86 10.22
C SER A 186 6.75 10.12 11.28
N GLY A 187 7.18 10.84 12.32
CA GLY A 187 8.04 10.31 13.38
C GLY A 187 9.52 10.12 13.01
N ALA A 188 9.96 10.62 11.84
CA ALA A 188 11.37 10.58 11.45
C ALA A 188 12.25 11.39 12.42
N SER A 189 13.48 10.92 12.63
CA SER A 189 14.48 11.68 13.38
C SER A 189 15.27 12.62 12.48
N PHE A 190 15.51 12.21 11.23
CA PHE A 190 16.26 12.93 10.20
C PHE A 190 15.62 12.74 8.83
#